data_AF-A0A450UNA0-F1
#
_entry.id   AF-A0A450UNA0-F1
#
_cell.length_a   1.000
_cell.length_b   1.000
_cell.length_c   1.000
_cell.angle_alpha   90.00
_cell.angle_beta   90.00
_cell.angle_gamma   90.00
#
_symmetry.space_group_name_H-M   'P 1'
#
loop_
_entity.id
_entity.type
_entity.pdbx_description
1 polymer ?
#
loop_
_entity_poly.entity_id
_entity_poly.type
_entity_poly.pdbx_seq_one_letter_code
_entity_poly.pdbx_strand_id
1 'polypeptide(L)' 'MWQDPIVAETRTLRDEYARQFDYSIDGIFDDLMAKQAAHPERVVSFPARKPAAGTVAVRPSVPGRLHSEPGCKK' A
#
# COMPACT_ATOMS: atom_id res chain seq x y z
N MET A 1 2.47 -22.04 -8.03
CA MET A 1 2.37 -20.59 -7.78
C MET A 1 3.27 -19.89 -8.78
N TRP A 2 2.73 -18.98 -9.59
CA TRP A 2 3.50 -18.19 -10.55
C TRP A 2 4.15 -17.02 -9.82
N GLN A 3 5.44 -16.80 -10.04
CA GLN A 3 6.17 -15.65 -9.49
C GLN A 3 6.37 -14.64 -10.63
N ASP A 4 5.80 -13.44 -10.48
CA ASP A 4 5.98 -12.36 -11.45
C ASP A 4 7.41 -11.80 -11.35
N PRO A 5 8.20 -11.80 -12.43
CA PRO A 5 9.57 -11.30 -12.42
C PRO A 5 9.68 -9.83 -12.00
N ILE A 6 8.72 -8.97 -12.38
CA ILE A 6 8.71 -7.54 -12.06
C ILE A 6 8.50 -7.33 -10.55
N VAL A 7 7.60 -8.13 -9.97
CA VAL A 7 7.33 -8.08 -8.53
C VAL A 7 8.54 -8.57 -7.74
N ALA A 8 9.22 -9.61 -8.22
CA ALA A 8 10.43 -10.12 -7.58
C ALA A 8 11.54 -9.06 -7.56
N GLU A 9 11.81 -8.41 -8.70
CA GLU A 9 12.78 -7.31 -8.80
C GLU A 9 12.43 -6.16 -7.86
N THR A 10 11.16 -5.72 -7.87
CA THR A 10 10.70 -4.64 -6.99
C THR A 10 10.91 -4.96 -5.51
N ARG A 11 10.69 -6.22 -5.11
CA ARG A 11 10.91 -6.67 -3.73
C ARG A 11 12.39 -6.65 -3.36
N THR A 12 13.27 -7.13 -4.24
CA THR A 12 14.72 -7.09 -4.04
C THR A 12 15.21 -5.66 -3.85
N LEU A 13 14.79 -4.74 -4.72
CA LEU A 13 15.17 -3.32 -4.62
C LEU A 13 14.73 -2.69 -3.29
N ARG A 14 13.52 -3.01 -2.82
CA ARG A 14 13.01 -2.53 -1.52
C ARG A 14 13.79 -3.11 -0.35
N ASP A 15 14.16 -4.38 -0.43
CA ASP A 15 14.91 -5.07 0.63
C ASP A 15 16.34 -4.54 0.73
N GLU A 16 17.02 -4.39 -0.41
CA GLU A 16 18.36 -3.77 -0.48
C GLU A 16 18.36 -2.36 0.11
N TYR A 17 17.32 -1.58 -0.18
CA TYR A 17 17.16 -0.24 0.37
C TYR A 17 16.92 -0.28 1.89
N ALA A 18 15.99 -1.10 2.37
CA ALA A 18 15.70 -1.23 3.80
C ALA A 18 16.90 -1.70 4.61
N ARG A 19 17.75 -2.56 4.03
CA ARG A 19 18.99 -3.03 4.65
C ARG A 19 19.99 -1.91 4.92
N GLN A 20 19.99 -0.82 4.15
CA GLN A 20 20.85 0.35 4.40
C GLN A 20 20.47 1.08 5.70
N PHE A 21 19.25 0.88 6.19
CA PHE A 21 18.71 1.51 7.39
C PHE A 21 18.45 0.48 8.51
N ASP A 22 19.05 -0.72 8.43
CA ASP A 22 18.81 -1.82 9.37
C ASP A 22 17.32 -2.15 9.56
N TYR A 23 16.53 -1.98 8.50
CA TYR A 23 15.07 -2.14 8.51
C TYR A 23 14.33 -1.22 9.49
N SER A 24 14.97 -0.12 9.91
CA SER A 24 14.34 0.94 10.70
C SER A 24 13.40 1.76 9.83
N ILE A 25 12.11 1.76 10.19
CA ILE A 25 11.09 2.57 9.50
C ILE A 25 11.39 4.06 9.67
N ASP A 26 11.81 4.47 10.87
CA ASP A 26 12.11 5.87 11.17
C ASP A 26 13.31 6.37 10.34
N GLY A 27 14.36 5.56 10.18
CA GLY A 27 15.53 5.92 9.37
C GLY A 27 15.20 6.10 7.89
N ILE A 28 14.35 5.22 7.35
CA ILE A 28 13.85 5.34 5.98
C ILE A 28 13.01 6.62 5.81
N PHE A 29 12.15 6.91 6.79
CA PHE A 29 11.30 8.10 6.76
C PHE A 29 12.13 9.38 6.78
N ASP A 30 13.12 9.47 7.67
CA ASP A 30 13.98 10.65 7.80
C ASP A 30 14.78 10.92 6.52
N ASP A 31 15.29 9.87 5.86
CA ASP A 31 15.98 10.01 4.57
C ASP A 31 15.05 10.49 3.45
N LEU A 32 13.81 9.97 3.39
CA LEU A 32 12.81 10.45 2.43
C LEU A 32 12.45 11.92 2.66
N MET A 33 12.31 12.33 3.92
CA MET A 33 12.08 13.73 4.30
C MET A 33 13.26 14.62 3.89
N ALA A 34 14.50 14.17 4.09
CA ALA A 34 15.70 14.88 3.66
C ALA A 34 15.76 15.05 2.13
N LYS A 35 15.46 13.98 1.38
CA LYS A 35 15.39 14.01 -0.10
C LYS A 35 14.31 14.96 -0.60
N GLN A 36 13.16 15.02 0.08
CA GLN A 36 12.09 15.95 -0.25
C GLN A 36 12.51 17.41 0.02
N ALA A 37 13.16 17.66 1.16
CA ALA A 37 13.64 18.99 1.52
C ALA A 37 14.75 19.51 0.58
N ALA A 38 15.58 18.60 0.03
CA ALA A 38 16.62 18.94 -0.93
C ALA A 38 16.07 19.36 -2.32
N HIS A 39 14.84 18.96 -2.65
CA HIS A 39 14.21 19.22 -3.95
C HIS A 39 12.85 19.94 -3.81
N PRO A 40 12.82 21.16 -3.24
CA PRO A 40 11.57 21.89 -3.02
C PRO A 40 10.86 22.22 -4.34
N GLU A 41 11.59 22.32 -5.45
CA GLU A 41 11.04 22.58 -6.79
C GLU A 41 10.15 21.45 -7.33
N ARG A 42 10.29 20.23 -6.79
CA ARG A 42 9.51 19.05 -7.21
C ARG A 42 8.26 18.83 -6.36
N VAL A 43 8.12 19.57 -5.26
CA VAL A 43 6.97 19.41 -4.36
C VAL A 43 5.75 20.08 -5.00
N VAL A 44 4.83 19.26 -5.52
CA VAL A 44 3.58 19.74 -6.11
C VAL A 44 2.44 19.57 -5.12
N SER A 45 1.76 20.68 -4.79
CA SER A 45 0.54 20.66 -4.00
C SER A 45 -0.68 20.82 -4.92
N PHE A 46 -1.59 19.85 -4.87
CA PHE A 46 -2.85 19.93 -5.60
C PHE A 46 -3.99 20.33 -4.64
N PRO A 47 -4.93 21.18 -5.09
CA PRO A 47 -6.11 21.49 -4.29
C PRO A 47 -6.95 20.22 -4.06
N ALA A 48 -7.60 20.15 -2.89
CA ALA A 48 -8.49 19.04 -2.58
C ALA A 48 -9.60 18.90 -3.64
N ARG A 49 -9.85 17.67 -4.09
CA ARG A 49 -10.96 17.38 -5.00
C ARG A 49 -12.28 17.65 -4.27
N LYS A 50 -13.13 18.48 -4.86
CA LYS A 50 -14.50 18.67 -4.36
C LYS A 50 -15.26 17.37 -4.59
N PRO A 51 -15.99 16.83 -3.58
CA PRO A 51 -16.85 15.69 -3.81
C PRO A 51 -17.87 16.08 -4.90
N ALA A 52 -17.93 15.30 -5.98
CA ALA A 52 -19.08 15.40 -6.86
C ALA A 52 -20.31 15.07 -6.01
N ALA A 53 -21.40 15.84 -6.16
CA ALA A 53 -22.70 15.48 -5.61
C ALA A 53 -23.25 14.26 -6.37
N GLY A 54 -22.54 13.15 -6.30
CA GLY A 54 -22.92 11.86 -6.83
C GLY A 54 -23.44 11.04 -5.67
N THR A 55 -24.72 10.69 -5.75
CA THR A 55 -25.35 9.67 -4.93
C THR A 55 -24.36 8.53 -4.70
N VAL A 56 -23.92 8.34 -3.46
CA VAL A 56 -23.18 7.14 -3.08
C VAL A 56 -24.12 5.98 -3.38
N ALA A 57 -23.90 5.28 -4.49
CA ALA A 57 -24.51 3.99 -4.70
C ALA A 57 -23.97 3.10 -3.59
N VAL A 58 -24.76 2.94 -2.52
CA VAL A 58 -24.51 2.00 -1.45
C VAL A 58 -24.25 0.67 -2.12
N ARG A 59 -23.00 0.23 -2.10
CA ARG A 59 -22.66 -1.13 -2.52
C ARG A 59 -23.38 -2.03 -1.51
N PRO A 60 -24.30 -2.92 -1.91
CA PRO A 60 -24.88 -3.85 -0.98
C PRO A 60 -23.72 -4.63 -0.37
N SER A 61 -23.61 -4.61 0.96
CA SER A 61 -22.71 -5.50 1.68
C SER A 61 -23.12 -6.91 1.29
N VAL A 62 -22.31 -7.58 0.48
CA VAL A 62 -22.54 -9.00 0.21
C VAL A 62 -22.39 -9.68 1.58
N PRO A 63 -23.45 -10.29 2.14
CA PRO A 63 -23.29 -11.05 3.35
C PRO A 63 -22.32 -12.18 3.00
N GLY A 64 -21.19 -12.22 3.72
CA GLY A 64 -20.22 -13.28 3.60
C GLY A 64 -20.97 -14.61 3.64
N ARG A 65 -20.82 -15.38 2.57
CA ARG A 65 -21.20 -16.79 2.52
C ARG A 65 -20.51 -17.47 3.70
N LEU A 66 -21.26 -17.70 4.78
CA LEU A 66 -20.87 -18.60 5.85
C LEU A 66 -20.60 -19.94 5.16
N HIS A 67 -19.32 -20.31 5.04
CA HIS A 67 -18.96 -21.66 4.72
C HIS A 67 -19.47 -22.51 5.89
N SER A 68 -20.58 -23.21 5.67
CA SER A 68 -21.04 -24.25 6.58
C SER A 68 -19.95 -25.32 6.61
N GLU A 69 -19.27 -25.47 7.74
CA GLU A 69 -18.46 -26.65 8.00
C GLU A 69 -19.38 -27.88 8.01
N PRO A 70 -19.19 -28.88 7.13
CA PRO A 70 -19.89 -30.13 7.29
C PRO A 70 -19.28 -30.84 8.49
N GLY A 71 -20.04 -30.89 9.58
CA GLY A 71 -19.70 -31.67 10.76
C GLY A 71 -19.40 -33.12 10.39
N CYS A 72 -18.16 -33.55 10.61
CA CYS A 72 -17.80 -34.95 10.58
C CYS A 72 -18.22 -35.56 11.91
N LYS A 73 -19.35 -36.26 11.91
CA LYS A 73 -19.71 -37.19 12.98
C LYS A 73 -18.86 -38.45 12.81
N LYS A 74 -18.01 -38.76 13.80
CA LYS A 74 -17.90 -40.10 14.39
C LYS A 74 -17.16 -40.09 15.70
#